data_AF-A0A5C8GCL0-F1
#
_entry.id   AF-A0A5C8GCL0-F1
#
_cell.length_a   1.000
_cell.length_b   1.000
_cell.length_c   1.000
_cell.angle_alpha   90.00
_cell.angle_beta   90.00
_cell.angle_gamma   90.00
#
_symmetry.space_group_name_H-M   'P 1'
#
loop_
_entity.id
_entity.type
_entity.pdbx_description
1 polymer ?
#
loop_
_entity_poly.entity_id
_entity_poly.type
_entity_poly.pdbx_seq_one_letter_code
_entity_poly.pdbx_strand_id
1 'polypeptide(L)'
;KNVTFPTDSKLLNKIIGFCRDVAHAEHLKVRQSYAGEIKRLKLVQRFRGRKIKRLAGDRGYRGQETCGETNIMIPGVPKASDSPHKKKKKQMFFRKRAGIEPVIGHCKADHRLGRNFYKGLLGDAINVMLAAAAFNFKRAMRFLLCLIRSMIKWSIQGVDSNFNETKVLSNTFCWL
;
A
#
# COMPACT_ATOMS: atom_id res chain seq x y z
N LYS A 1 17.24 -18.57 29.40
CA LYS A 1 17.30 -17.13 29.76
C LYS A 1 17.02 -16.33 28.48
N ASN A 2 15.85 -15.68 28.40
CA ASN A 2 15.44 -14.85 27.27
C ASN A 2 16.26 -13.55 27.28
N VAL A 3 17.01 -13.27 26.22
CA VAL A 3 17.68 -11.98 26.03
C VAL A 3 16.95 -11.24 24.92
N THR A 4 15.79 -10.67 25.25
CA THR A 4 15.08 -9.76 24.35
C THR A 4 15.66 -8.36 24.57
N PHE A 5 16.49 -7.87 23.65
CA PHE A 5 16.85 -6.45 23.64
C PHE A 5 15.71 -5.65 22.99
N PRO A 6 15.08 -4.69 23.69
CA PRO A 6 14.30 -3.69 23.00
C PRO A 6 15.32 -2.77 22.34
N THR A 7 15.41 -2.75 21.02
CA THR A 7 16.20 -1.73 20.35
C THR A 7 15.51 -0.39 20.55
N ASP A 8 15.87 0.28 21.64
CA ASP A 8 15.47 1.66 21.91
C ASP A 8 15.84 2.46 20.65
N SER A 9 14.85 3.16 20.11
CA SER A 9 15.06 4.03 18.94
C SER A 9 16.23 4.98 19.16
N LYS A 10 16.54 5.34 20.41
CA LYS A 10 17.72 6.12 20.80
C LYS A 10 19.04 5.40 20.47
N LEU A 11 19.15 4.10 20.77
CA LEU A 11 20.35 3.30 20.49
C LEU A 11 20.56 3.16 18.99
N LEU A 12 19.50 2.87 18.23
CA LEU A 12 19.55 2.84 16.76
C LEU A 12 20.00 4.18 16.17
N ASN A 13 19.45 5.30 16.65
CA ASN A 13 19.88 6.62 16.18
C ASN A 13 21.35 6.91 16.52
N LYS A 14 21.83 6.44 17.68
CA LYS A 14 23.24 6.60 18.11
C LYS A 14 24.19 5.78 17.23
N ILE A 15 23.84 4.53 16.92
CA ILE A 15 24.59 3.66 16.00
C ILE A 15 24.64 4.27 14.59
N ILE A 16 23.51 4.79 14.09
CA ILE A 16 23.46 5.46 12.78
C ILE A 16 24.32 6.72 12.76
N GLY A 17 24.35 7.48 13.85
CA GLY A 17 25.25 8.63 14.00
C GLY A 17 26.71 8.20 13.90
N PHE A 18 27.11 7.24 14.74
CA PHE A 18 28.46 6.70 14.76
C PHE A 18 28.94 6.20 13.38
N CYS A 19 28.13 5.42 12.66
CA CYS A 19 28.50 4.92 11.34
C CYS A 19 28.68 6.04 10.30
N ARG A 20 27.96 7.18 10.44
CA ARG A 20 28.17 8.34 9.56
C ARG A 20 29.47 9.05 9.88
N ASP A 21 29.77 9.21 11.17
CA ASP A 21 30.99 9.89 11.60
C ASP A 21 32.23 9.12 11.12
N VAL A 22 32.22 7.78 11.22
CA VAL A 22 33.27 6.91 10.66
C VAL A 22 33.36 7.04 9.14
N ALA A 23 32.22 7.02 8.42
CA ALA A 23 32.23 7.16 6.97
C ALA A 23 32.79 8.52 6.50
N HIS A 24 32.57 9.58 7.27
CA HIS A 24 33.14 10.91 7.01
C HIS A 24 34.65 10.96 7.29
N ALA A 25 35.10 10.36 8.39
CA ALA A 25 36.51 10.29 8.75
C ALA A 25 37.33 9.49 7.72
N GLU A 26 36.77 8.40 7.20
CA GLU A 26 37.39 7.53 6.20
C GLU A 26 37.20 8.01 4.75
N HIS A 27 36.59 9.18 4.53
CA HIS A 27 36.26 9.73 3.21
C HIS A 27 35.51 8.76 2.28
N LEU A 28 34.67 7.88 2.85
CA LEU A 28 33.94 6.86 2.11
C LEU A 28 32.71 7.47 1.42
N LYS A 29 32.63 7.31 0.10
CA LYS A 29 31.46 7.71 -0.68
C LYS A 29 30.27 6.78 -0.39
N VAL A 30 29.37 7.21 0.48
CA VAL A 30 28.15 6.45 0.80
C VAL A 30 27.20 6.48 -0.41
N ARG A 31 26.74 5.30 -0.83
CA ARG A 31 25.79 5.14 -1.95
C ARG A 31 24.51 5.97 -1.79
N GLN A 32 24.07 6.17 -0.55
CA GLN A 32 22.83 6.88 -0.22
C GLN A 32 22.89 7.47 1.20
N SER A 33 22.60 8.77 1.34
CA SER A 33 22.43 9.41 2.65
C SER A 33 20.95 9.38 3.08
N TYR A 34 20.65 8.66 4.16
CA TYR A 34 19.30 8.61 4.74
C TYR A 34 18.99 9.78 5.69
N ALA A 35 19.86 10.79 5.80
CA ALA A 35 19.74 11.84 6.82
C ALA A 35 18.47 12.69 6.66
N GLY A 36 18.18 13.14 5.43
CA GLY A 36 16.96 13.88 5.11
C GLY A 36 15.70 13.02 5.17
N GLU A 37 15.80 11.79 4.67
CA GLU A 37 14.67 10.86 4.61
C GLU A 37 14.19 10.44 6.00
N ILE A 38 15.11 10.13 6.92
CA ILE A 38 14.77 9.80 8.31
C ILE A 38 14.09 11.00 9.00
N LYS A 39 14.54 12.24 8.76
CA LYS A 39 13.90 13.45 9.30
C LYS A 39 12.47 13.60 8.75
N ARG A 40 12.28 13.41 7.44
CA ARG A 40 10.98 13.49 6.78
C ARG A 40 10.02 12.42 7.26
N LEU A 41 10.47 11.17 7.39
CA LEU A 41 9.66 10.06 7.91
C LEU A 41 9.23 10.30 9.37
N LYS A 42 10.13 10.80 10.22
CA LYS A 42 9.81 11.20 11.61
C LYS A 42 8.77 12.33 11.64
N LEU A 43 8.88 13.29 10.72
CA LEU A 43 7.93 14.41 10.60
C LEU A 43 6.53 13.92 10.19
N VAL A 44 6.46 13.07 9.16
CA VAL A 44 5.20 12.43 8.71
C VAL A 44 4.58 11.61 9.83
N GLN A 45 5.39 10.87 10.59
CA GLN A 45 4.93 10.10 11.74
C GLN A 45 4.39 11.00 12.87
N ARG A 46 5.00 12.17 13.08
CA ARG A 46 4.56 13.18 14.06
C ARG A 46 3.23 13.83 13.68
N PHE A 47 3.03 14.18 12.41
CA PHE A 47 1.82 14.85 11.93
C PHE A 47 0.67 13.89 11.58
N ARG A 48 0.91 12.58 11.57
CA ARG A 48 -0.15 11.60 11.64
C ARG A 48 -0.78 11.65 13.05
N GLY A 49 -1.71 12.58 13.28
CA GLY A 49 -2.44 12.75 14.55
C GLY A 49 -3.24 11.52 15.01
N ARG A 50 -3.22 10.42 14.25
CA ARG A 50 -3.75 9.11 14.64
C ARG A 50 -2.70 8.03 14.41
N LYS A 51 -2.22 7.44 15.51
CA LYS A 51 -1.39 6.23 15.48
C LYS A 51 -2.25 5.03 15.09
N ILE A 52 -1.75 4.21 14.18
CA ILE A 52 -2.44 2.98 13.75
C ILE A 52 -2.35 1.98 14.91
N LYS A 53 -3.48 1.59 15.52
CA LYS A 53 -3.46 0.63 16.66
C LYS A 53 -3.29 -0.83 16.22
N ARG A 54 -3.77 -1.16 15.02
CA ARG A 54 -3.76 -2.51 14.44
C ARG A 54 -3.35 -2.45 12.99
N LEU A 55 -2.32 -3.20 12.62
CA LEU A 55 -1.81 -3.32 11.26
C LEU A 55 -2.04 -4.76 10.77
N ALA A 56 -2.51 -4.93 9.53
CA ALA A 56 -2.54 -6.24 8.89
C ALA A 56 -1.16 -6.51 8.30
N GLY A 57 -0.43 -7.46 8.88
CA GLY A 57 0.85 -7.94 8.38
C GLY A 57 0.70 -9.17 7.49
N ASP A 58 1.63 -9.31 6.55
CA ASP A 58 1.72 -10.48 5.68
C ASP A 58 2.38 -11.65 6.43
N ARG A 59 2.22 -12.88 5.92
CA ARG A 59 2.75 -14.09 6.59
C ARG A 59 4.28 -14.10 6.73
N GLY A 60 5.00 -13.30 5.93
CA GLY A 60 6.46 -13.16 6.02
C GLY A 60 6.94 -12.42 7.27
N TYR A 61 6.06 -11.67 7.95
CA TYR A 61 6.40 -10.93 9.17
C TYR A 61 6.27 -11.76 10.46
N ARG A 62 6.27 -13.10 10.36
CA ARG A 62 6.20 -14.00 11.52
C ARG A 62 7.30 -13.68 12.53
N GLY A 63 6.93 -13.66 13.82
CA GLY A 63 7.85 -13.40 14.93
C GLY A 63 7.80 -11.98 15.48
N GLN A 64 7.26 -11.00 14.73
CA GLN A 64 7.07 -9.64 15.23
C GLN A 64 5.59 -9.34 15.50
N GLU A 65 5.22 -9.27 16.78
CA GLU A 65 3.83 -9.03 17.20
C GLU A 65 3.51 -7.54 17.35
N THR A 66 4.51 -6.71 17.66
CA THR A 66 4.34 -5.28 17.90
C THR A 66 5.46 -4.47 17.22
N CYS A 67 5.10 -3.26 16.78
CA CYS A 67 6.04 -2.25 16.31
C CYS A 67 5.68 -0.92 16.97
N GLY A 68 6.45 -0.54 17.99
CA GLY A 68 6.09 0.55 18.90
C GLY A 68 4.74 0.29 19.57
N GLU A 69 3.79 1.21 19.40
CA GLU A 69 2.43 1.11 19.94
C GLU A 69 1.45 0.34 19.01
N THR A 70 1.92 -0.10 17.84
CA THR A 70 1.07 -0.74 16.82
C THR A 70 1.11 -2.25 16.95
N ASN A 71 -0.05 -2.90 17.05
CA ASN A 71 -0.17 -4.36 17.03
C ASN A 71 -0.20 -4.89 15.59
N ILE A 72 0.72 -5.78 15.24
CA ILE A 72 0.79 -6.42 13.93
C ILE A 72 -0.01 -7.71 14.00
N MET A 73 -1.14 -7.73 13.30
CA MET A 73 -1.98 -8.92 13.16
C MET A 73 -1.53 -9.68 11.93
N ILE A 74 -1.20 -10.97 12.09
CA ILE A 74 -0.81 -11.86 10.98
C ILE A 74 -1.95 -12.87 10.75
N PRO A 75 -2.33 -13.18 9.50
CA PRO A 75 -3.40 -14.12 9.23
C PRO A 75 -2.98 -15.55 9.60
N GLY A 76 -3.64 -16.10 10.62
CA GLY A 76 -3.48 -17.48 11.09
C GLY A 76 -4.75 -18.32 10.88
N VAL A 77 -4.69 -19.58 11.30
CA VAL A 77 -5.84 -20.49 11.31
C VAL A 77 -6.93 -19.91 12.25
N PRO A 78 -8.20 -19.83 11.81
CA PRO A 78 -9.29 -19.37 12.69
C PRO A 78 -9.38 -20.24 13.94
N LYS A 79 -9.47 -19.62 15.12
CA LYS A 79 -9.63 -20.37 16.37
C LYS A 79 -11.05 -20.95 16.45
N ALA A 80 -11.18 -22.19 16.93
CA ALA A 80 -12.49 -22.82 17.14
C ALA A 80 -13.38 -21.99 18.09
N SER A 81 -12.77 -21.38 19.11
CA SER A 81 -13.42 -20.52 20.11
C SER A 81 -13.96 -19.18 19.59
N ASP A 82 -13.52 -18.72 18.42
CA ASP A 82 -13.98 -17.44 17.87
C ASP A 82 -15.42 -17.56 17.34
N SER A 83 -16.30 -16.62 17.74
CA SER A 83 -17.65 -16.55 17.18
C SER A 83 -17.61 -16.29 15.67
N PRO A 84 -18.65 -16.71 14.91
CA PRO A 84 -18.74 -16.48 13.46
C PRO A 84 -18.52 -15.01 13.08
N HIS A 85 -19.08 -14.09 13.88
CA HIS A 85 -18.92 -12.65 13.70
C HIS A 85 -17.44 -12.20 13.85
N LYS A 86 -16.73 -12.67 14.88
CA LYS A 86 -15.30 -12.35 15.08
C LYS A 86 -14.45 -12.88 13.92
N LYS A 87 -14.73 -14.10 13.42
CA LYS A 87 -14.06 -14.69 12.25
C LYS A 87 -14.23 -13.82 11.01
N LYS A 88 -15.47 -13.42 10.69
CA LYS A 88 -15.78 -12.53 9.55
C LYS A 88 -15.06 -11.19 9.65
N LYS A 89 -15.01 -10.59 10.85
CA LYS A 89 -14.33 -9.31 11.08
C LYS A 89 -12.81 -9.40 10.87
N LYS A 90 -12.18 -10.48 11.35
CA LYS A 90 -10.75 -10.77 11.09
C LYS A 90 -10.51 -10.98 9.59
N GLN A 91 -11.32 -11.79 8.92
CA GLN A 91 -11.19 -12.05 7.49
C GLN A 91 -11.33 -10.77 6.65
N MET A 92 -12.31 -9.92 6.95
CA MET A 92 -12.50 -8.64 6.24
C MET A 92 -11.30 -7.70 6.41
N PHE A 93 -10.68 -7.69 7.61
CA PHE A 93 -9.49 -6.89 7.88
C PHE A 93 -8.30 -7.32 7.00
N PHE A 94 -8.05 -8.63 6.88
CA PHE A 94 -6.99 -9.16 6.01
C PHE A 94 -7.32 -9.05 4.53
N ARG A 95 -8.59 -9.19 4.13
CA ARG A 95 -9.00 -9.05 2.72
C ARG A 95 -8.72 -7.66 2.16
N LYS A 96 -8.88 -6.61 2.96
CA LYS A 96 -8.51 -5.24 2.57
C LYS A 96 -7.02 -5.12 2.26
N ARG A 97 -6.15 -5.79 3.02
CA ARG A 97 -4.70 -5.81 2.78
C ARG A 97 -4.33 -6.65 1.57
N ALA A 98 -4.97 -7.81 1.40
CA ALA A 98 -4.77 -8.70 0.25
C ALA A 98 -5.15 -8.02 -1.07
N GLY A 99 -6.21 -7.20 -1.10
CA GLY A 99 -6.60 -6.45 -2.30
C GLY A 99 -5.58 -5.43 -2.80
N ILE A 100 -4.58 -5.07 -1.99
CA ILE A 100 -3.52 -4.13 -2.40
C ILE A 100 -2.48 -4.81 -3.31
N GLU A 101 -2.20 -6.10 -3.11
CA GLU A 101 -1.16 -6.80 -3.88
C GLU A 101 -1.49 -6.90 -5.38
N PRO A 102 -2.72 -7.26 -5.79
CA PRO A 102 -3.12 -7.21 -7.20
C PRO A 102 -2.96 -5.83 -7.81
N VAL A 103 -3.34 -4.77 -7.09
CA VAL A 103 -3.21 -3.38 -7.56
C VAL A 103 -1.74 -3.02 -7.77
N ILE A 104 -0.85 -3.37 -6.83
CA ILE A 104 0.59 -3.17 -7.00
C ILE A 104 1.13 -4.00 -8.17
N GLY A 105 0.66 -5.23 -8.35
CA GLY A 105 1.00 -6.09 -9.49
C GLY A 105 0.62 -5.44 -10.83
N HIS A 106 -0.60 -4.95 -10.95
CA HIS A 106 -1.06 -4.20 -12.12
C HIS A 106 -0.26 -2.91 -12.33
N CYS A 107 0.03 -2.15 -11.28
CA CYS A 107 0.91 -0.98 -11.40
C CYS A 107 2.32 -1.35 -11.91
N LYS A 108 2.87 -2.49 -11.49
CA LYS A 108 4.17 -2.98 -11.98
C LYS A 108 4.14 -3.41 -13.44
N ALA A 109 3.12 -4.17 -13.84
CA ALA A 109 2.98 -4.70 -15.19
C ALA A 109 2.50 -3.65 -16.20
N ASP A 110 1.36 -3.02 -15.94
CA ASP A 110 0.66 -2.14 -16.89
C ASP A 110 1.28 -0.74 -16.97
N HIS A 111 1.85 -0.24 -15.87
CA HIS A 111 2.32 1.13 -15.75
C HIS A 111 3.85 1.23 -15.66
N ARG A 112 4.56 0.19 -16.11
CA ARG A 112 6.03 0.12 -16.23
C ARG A 112 6.79 0.44 -14.94
N LEU A 113 6.13 0.36 -13.78
CA LEU A 113 6.78 0.62 -12.48
C LEU A 113 7.90 -0.39 -12.20
N GLY A 114 7.85 -1.59 -12.79
CA GLY A 114 8.91 -2.60 -12.67
C GLY A 114 10.18 -2.33 -13.47
N ARG A 115 10.21 -1.33 -14.37
CA ARG A 115 11.37 -0.97 -15.19
C ARG A 115 11.57 0.54 -15.17
N ASN A 116 12.41 1.02 -14.26
CA ASN A 116 12.75 2.44 -14.19
C ASN A 116 13.93 2.76 -15.13
N PHE A 117 13.72 3.72 -16.04
CA PHE A 117 14.77 4.22 -16.95
C PHE A 117 15.48 5.45 -16.38
N TYR A 118 14.90 6.10 -15.36
CA TYR A 118 15.49 7.24 -14.69
C TYR A 118 16.51 6.76 -13.64
N LYS A 119 17.63 7.47 -13.53
CA LYS A 119 18.72 7.09 -12.62
C LYS A 119 18.48 7.60 -11.20
N GLY A 120 18.73 6.73 -10.23
CA GLY A 120 18.75 7.06 -8.80
C GLY A 120 17.37 7.27 -8.18
N LEU A 121 17.38 7.63 -6.90
CA LEU A 121 16.19 7.71 -6.05
C LEU A 121 15.16 8.74 -6.51
N LEU A 122 15.65 9.86 -7.07
CA LEU A 122 14.80 10.90 -7.64
C LEU A 122 14.05 10.36 -8.87
N GLY A 123 14.75 9.58 -9.70
CA GLY A 123 14.13 8.89 -10.82
C GLY A 123 13.08 7.87 -10.40
N ASP A 124 13.35 7.07 -9.35
CA ASP A 124 12.39 6.11 -8.80
C ASP A 124 11.13 6.82 -8.31
N ALA A 125 11.28 7.95 -7.61
CA ALA A 125 10.16 8.75 -7.11
C ALA A 125 9.29 9.30 -8.26
N ILE A 126 9.93 9.83 -9.32
CA ILE A 126 9.22 10.35 -10.50
C ILE A 126 8.47 9.22 -11.21
N ASN A 127 9.10 8.05 -11.39
CA ASN A 127 8.46 6.91 -12.04
C ASN A 127 7.22 6.43 -11.26
N VAL A 128 7.30 6.35 -9.93
CA VAL A 128 6.15 6.03 -9.06
C VAL A 128 5.02 7.04 -9.23
N MET A 129 5.34 8.33 -9.23
CA MET A 129 4.34 9.39 -9.39
C MET A 129 3.64 9.34 -10.75
N LEU A 130 4.40 9.15 -11.83
CA LEU A 130 3.86 9.06 -13.19
C LEU A 130 3.01 7.80 -13.37
N ALA A 131 3.46 6.65 -12.85
CA ALA A 131 2.68 5.42 -12.88
C ALA A 131 1.35 5.57 -12.12
N ALA A 132 1.36 6.23 -10.95
CA ALA A 132 0.16 6.52 -10.19
C ALA A 132 -0.80 7.47 -10.92
N ALA A 133 -0.26 8.52 -11.57
CA ALA A 133 -1.06 9.43 -12.39
C ALA A 133 -1.71 8.68 -13.57
N ALA A 134 -0.95 7.85 -14.29
CA ALA A 134 -1.45 7.04 -15.39
C ALA A 134 -2.55 6.06 -14.95
N PHE A 135 -2.39 5.43 -13.78
CA PHE A 135 -3.42 4.55 -13.19
C PHE A 135 -4.72 5.32 -12.91
N ASN A 136 -4.62 6.52 -12.33
CA ASN A 136 -5.77 7.37 -12.06
C ASN A 136 -6.46 7.83 -13.36
N PHE A 137 -5.69 8.24 -14.37
CA PHE A 137 -6.23 8.65 -15.67
C PHE A 137 -6.92 7.48 -16.38
N LYS A 138 -6.36 6.26 -16.34
CA LYS A 138 -7.00 5.07 -16.89
C LYS A 138 -8.37 4.83 -16.26
N ARG A 139 -8.50 5.03 -14.94
CA ARG A 139 -9.79 4.91 -14.24
C ARG A 139 -10.76 6.03 -14.63
N ALA A 140 -10.28 7.27 -14.74
CA ALA A 140 -11.08 8.41 -15.16
C ALA A 140 -11.60 8.25 -16.60
N MET A 141 -10.75 7.80 -17.53
CA MET A 141 -11.13 7.54 -18.92
C MET A 141 -12.17 6.41 -19.04
N ARG A 142 -12.04 5.34 -18.24
CA ARG A 142 -13.06 4.28 -18.19
C ARG A 142 -14.40 4.81 -17.71
N PHE A 143 -14.39 5.64 -16.66
CA PHE A 143 -15.60 6.27 -16.14
C PHE A 143 -16.25 7.18 -17.19
N LEU A 144 -15.46 8.02 -17.86
CA LEU A 144 -15.93 8.88 -18.95
C LEU A 144 -16.54 8.06 -20.09
N LEU A 145 -15.90 6.95 -20.50
CA LEU A 145 -16.43 6.06 -21.51
C LEU A 145 -17.76 5.42 -21.09
N CYS A 146 -17.90 5.03 -19.82
CA CYS A 146 -19.17 4.55 -19.29
C CYS A 146 -20.25 5.63 -19.34
N LEU A 147 -19.94 6.89 -18.99
CA LEU A 147 -20.89 8.00 -19.10
C LEU A 147 -21.34 8.22 -20.54
N ILE A 148 -20.41 8.27 -21.49
CA ILE A 148 -20.72 8.44 -22.92
C ILE A 148 -21.61 7.29 -23.42
N ARG A 149 -21.30 6.04 -23.07
CA ARG A 149 -22.12 4.88 -23.43
C ARG A 149 -23.52 4.95 -22.84
N SER A 150 -23.65 5.36 -21.57
CA SER A 150 -24.95 5.55 -20.92
C SER A 150 -25.75 6.65 -21.61
N MET A 151 -25.12 7.76 -22.02
CA MET A 151 -25.78 8.83 -22.77
C MET A 151 -26.26 8.34 -24.14
N ILE A 152 -25.40 7.68 -24.91
CA ILE A 152 -25.78 7.11 -26.22
C ILE A 152 -26.92 6.10 -26.07
N LYS A 153 -26.84 5.21 -25.07
CA LYS A 153 -27.90 4.23 -24.79
C LYS A 153 -29.22 4.92 -24.42
N TRP A 154 -29.18 5.95 -23.57
CA TRP A 154 -30.36 6.71 -23.18
C TRP A 154 -30.98 7.46 -24.37
N SER A 155 -30.15 7.99 -25.28
CA SER A 155 -30.58 8.60 -26.53
C SER A 155 -31.21 7.60 -27.51
N ILE A 156 -30.79 6.33 -27.49
CA ILE A 156 -31.36 5.25 -28.33
C ILE A 156 -32.62 4.65 -27.69
N GLN A 157 -32.68 4.54 -26.36
CA GLN A 157 -33.80 3.99 -25.57
C GLN A 157 -35.00 4.95 -25.44
N GLY A 158 -35.08 5.98 -26.28
CA GLY A 158 -36.34 6.67 -26.58
C GLY A 158 -37.31 5.81 -27.41
N VAL A 159 -36.90 4.60 -27.81
CA VAL A 159 -37.75 3.60 -28.47
C VAL A 159 -37.51 2.23 -27.79
N ASP A 160 -38.63 1.66 -27.34
CA ASP A 160 -38.85 0.32 -26.81
C ASP A 160 -38.57 0.02 -25.32
N SER A 161 -39.69 -0.28 -24.67
CA SER A 161 -39.88 -0.79 -23.33
C SER A 161 -39.39 -2.24 -23.17
N ASN A 162 -38.96 -2.58 -21.95
CA ASN A 162 -38.69 -3.92 -21.44
C ASN A 162 -37.46 -4.65 -22.02
N PHE A 163 -36.28 -4.42 -21.43
CA PHE A 163 -35.25 -5.46 -21.40
C PHE A 163 -34.56 -5.54 -20.03
N ASN A 164 -34.66 -6.73 -19.45
CA ASN A 164 -34.38 -7.08 -18.06
C ASN A 164 -32.85 -7.20 -17.85
N GLU A 165 -32.16 -6.10 -17.51
CA GLU A 165 -30.69 -6.04 -17.50
C GLU A 165 -30.06 -5.93 -16.10
N THR A 166 -30.43 -6.82 -15.18
CA THR A 166 -29.79 -6.93 -13.85
C THR A 166 -28.47 -7.72 -13.85
N LYS A 167 -27.97 -8.18 -15.00
CA LYS A 167 -26.78 -9.06 -15.09
C LYS A 167 -25.50 -8.44 -15.66
N VAL A 168 -25.55 -7.24 -16.25
CA VAL A 168 -24.36 -6.62 -16.90
C VAL A 168 -23.57 -5.71 -15.95
N LEU A 169 -24.21 -5.24 -14.87
CA LEU A 169 -23.57 -4.37 -13.87
C LEU A 169 -22.85 -5.12 -12.74
N SER A 170 -23.11 -6.42 -12.54
CA SER A 170 -22.42 -7.19 -11.48
C SER A 170 -21.00 -7.63 -11.88
N ASN A 171 -20.75 -7.87 -13.18
CA ASN A 171 -19.45 -8.35 -13.66
C ASN A 171 -18.45 -7.24 -14.02
N THR A 172 -18.91 -5.99 -14.21
CA THR A 172 -18.02 -4.85 -14.47
C THR A 172 -17.51 -4.18 -13.20
N PHE A 173 -18.16 -4.43 -12.05
CA PHE A 173 -17.71 -3.95 -10.73
C PHE A 173 -16.74 -4.91 -10.01
N CYS A 174 -16.49 -6.10 -10.56
CA CYS A 174 -15.60 -7.08 -9.95
C CYS A 174 -14.10 -6.72 -10.09
N TRP A 175 -13.77 -5.72 -10.91
CA TRP A 175 -12.39 -5.27 -11.21
C TRP A 175 -12.20 -3.74 -11.23
N LEU A 176 -13.12 -2.97 -10.63
CA LEU A 176 -12.92 -1.54 -10.32
C LEU A 176 -12.26 -1.37 -8.95
#